data_AF-A0A2V6ME57-F1
#
_entry.id   AF-A0A2V6ME57-F1
#
_cell.length_a   1.000
_cell.length_b   1.000
_cell.length_c   1.000
_cell.angle_alpha   90.00
_cell.angle_beta   90.00
_cell.angle_gamma   90.00
#
_symmetry.space_group_name_H-M   'P 1'
#
loop_
_entity.id
_entity.type
_entity.pdbx_description
1 polymer ?
#
loop_
_entity_poly.entity_id
_entity_poly.type
_entity_poly.pdbx_seq_one_letter_code
_entity_poly.pdbx_strand_id
1 'polypeptide(L)'
;IDRSALDRIVQAGGFIAARAGSAPEANSIPVPKHNADLAMEAAACIGCGACAAACPNASAMLFTAAKVSHLAFLPQGAPERTSRVTKMVRQMDAEGFGNCTNTYECEAVCPAEISASFIAKLNREYAIASLRRSAGE
;
A
#
# COMPACT_ATOMS: atom_id res chain seq x y z
N ILE A 1 22.30 -1.68 -6.43
CA ILE A 1 21.31 -1.10 -5.49
C ILE A 1 20.53 -2.26 -4.90
N ASP A 2 20.60 -2.46 -3.58
CA ASP A 2 19.78 -3.45 -2.89
C ASP A 2 18.38 -2.86 -2.60
N ARG A 3 17.33 -3.60 -2.95
CA ARG A 3 15.92 -3.23 -2.75
C ARG A 3 15.17 -4.17 -1.81
N SER A 4 15.89 -5.08 -1.13
CA SER A 4 15.33 -6.11 -0.26
C SER A 4 14.41 -5.56 0.84
N ALA A 5 14.63 -4.32 1.29
CA ALA A 5 13.74 -3.62 2.22
C ALA A 5 12.31 -3.46 1.68
N LEU A 6 12.15 -3.15 0.39
CA LEU A 6 10.84 -3.03 -0.26
C LEU A 6 10.15 -4.39 -0.36
N ASP A 7 10.91 -5.45 -0.61
CA ASP A 7 10.39 -6.82 -0.65
C ASP A 7 9.87 -7.25 0.73
N ARG A 8 10.59 -6.93 1.81
CA ARG A 8 10.14 -7.19 3.19
C ARG A 8 8.84 -6.45 3.52
N ILE A 9 8.69 -5.20 3.07
CA ILE A 9 7.42 -4.45 3.21
C ILE A 9 6.27 -5.18 2.50
N VAL A 10 6.49 -5.69 1.29
CA VAL A 10 5.48 -6.48 0.55
C VAL A 10 5.18 -7.79 1.28
N GLN A 11 6.18 -8.49 1.79
CA GLN A 11 6.00 -9.72 2.57
C GLN A 11 5.20 -9.50 3.87
N ALA A 12 5.22 -8.29 4.44
CA ALA A 12 4.48 -7.97 5.67
C ALA A 12 2.95 -7.91 5.47
N GLY A 13 2.46 -7.70 4.26
CA GLY A 13 1.01 -7.60 4.01
C GLY A 13 0.56 -7.27 2.60
N GLY A 14 1.46 -7.14 1.63
CA GLY A 14 1.18 -6.89 0.21
C GLY A 14 0.61 -8.08 -0.54
N PHE A 15 -0.24 -8.88 0.11
CA PHE A 15 -0.90 -10.06 -0.44
C PHE A 15 -2.33 -10.16 0.10
N ILE A 16 -3.11 -11.07 -0.48
CA ILE A 16 -4.38 -11.54 0.08
C ILE A 16 -4.26 -13.01 0.47
N ALA A 17 -4.82 -13.38 1.61
CA ALA A 17 -4.97 -14.77 1.99
C ALA A 17 -6.20 -15.36 1.27
N ALA A 18 -5.97 -16.41 0.49
CA ALA A 18 -7.04 -17.17 -0.16
C ALA A 18 -6.85 -18.67 0.08
N ARG A 19 -7.96 -19.38 0.33
CA ARG A 19 -7.93 -20.85 0.38
C ARG A 19 -7.84 -21.39 -1.04
N ALA A 20 -6.76 -22.11 -1.34
CA ALA A 20 -6.59 -22.77 -2.62
C ALA A 20 -7.75 -23.74 -2.89
N GLY A 21 -8.36 -23.66 -4.08
CA GLY A 21 -9.46 -24.53 -4.48
C GLY A 21 -10.88 -24.09 -4.06
N SER A 22 -11.02 -22.99 -3.30
CA SER A 22 -12.33 -22.43 -2.95
C SER A 22 -12.54 -21.01 -3.50
N ALA A 23 -11.77 -20.63 -4.53
CA ALA A 23 -11.96 -19.35 -5.19
C ALA A 23 -13.35 -19.35 -5.86
N PRO A 24 -14.20 -18.35 -5.58
CA PRO A 24 -15.47 -18.22 -6.28
C PRO A 24 -15.21 -17.86 -7.75
N GLU A 25 -16.23 -18.01 -8.60
CA GLU A 25 -16.20 -17.57 -10.00
C GLU A 25 -15.74 -16.11 -10.10
N ALA A 26 -14.85 -15.78 -11.04
CA ALA A 26 -14.19 -14.47 -11.11
C ALA A 26 -15.18 -13.30 -11.21
N ASN A 27 -16.31 -13.52 -11.90
CA ASN A 27 -17.35 -12.53 -12.10
C ASN A 27 -18.41 -12.48 -10.97
N SER A 28 -18.27 -13.30 -9.92
CA SER A 28 -19.26 -13.38 -8.83
C SER A 28 -19.22 -12.19 -7.86
N ILE A 29 -18.09 -11.48 -7.79
CA ILE A 29 -17.91 -10.33 -6.90
C ILE A 29 -17.74 -9.08 -7.76
N PRO A 30 -18.83 -8.33 -8.04
CA PRO A 30 -18.73 -7.12 -8.84
C PRO A 30 -17.90 -6.06 -8.12
N VAL A 31 -16.97 -5.44 -8.85
CA VAL A 31 -16.18 -4.31 -8.38
C VAL A 31 -16.61 -3.06 -9.16
N PRO A 32 -17.00 -1.96 -8.50
CA PRO A 32 -17.30 -0.72 -9.19
C PRO A 32 -16.12 -0.28 -10.07
N LYS A 33 -16.39 0.15 -11.31
CA LYS A 33 -15.34 0.53 -12.29
C LYS A 33 -14.35 1.54 -11.70
N HIS A 34 -14.84 2.55 -11.00
CA HIS A 34 -13.99 3.55 -10.34
C HIS A 34 -13.00 2.93 -9.34
N ASN A 35 -13.45 1.96 -8.52
CA ASN A 35 -12.56 1.29 -7.57
C ASN A 35 -11.57 0.37 -8.28
N ALA A 36 -12.00 -0.29 -9.36
CA ALA A 36 -11.12 -1.11 -10.18
C ALA A 36 -10.01 -0.26 -10.82
N ASP A 37 -10.33 0.93 -11.32
CA ASP A 37 -9.37 1.85 -11.93
C ASP A 37 -8.34 2.33 -10.89
N LEU A 38 -8.80 2.81 -9.74
CA LEU A 38 -7.92 3.22 -8.65
C LEU A 38 -7.05 2.07 -8.12
N ALA A 39 -7.59 0.85 -8.10
CA ALA A 39 -6.82 -0.34 -7.73
C ALA A 39 -5.69 -0.59 -8.74
N MET A 40 -5.99 -0.51 -10.04
CA MET A 40 -5.03 -0.75 -11.11
C MET A 40 -3.97 0.36 -11.21
N GLU A 41 -4.35 1.62 -11.03
CA GLU A 41 -3.43 2.76 -10.93
C GLU A 41 -2.42 2.55 -9.80
N ALA A 42 -2.88 2.20 -8.59
CA ALA A 42 -1.98 1.87 -7.48
C ALA A 42 -1.15 0.60 -7.75
N ALA A 43 -1.71 -0.38 -8.45
CA ALA A 43 -1.03 -1.64 -8.78
C ALA A 43 0.10 -1.44 -9.79
N ALA A 44 0.11 -0.35 -10.56
CA ALA A 44 1.15 -0.01 -11.53
C ALA A 44 2.54 0.17 -10.89
N CYS A 45 2.63 0.23 -9.56
CA CYS A 45 3.90 0.26 -8.83
C CYS A 45 4.81 -0.93 -9.16
N ILE A 46 5.89 -0.65 -9.90
CA ILE A 46 6.91 -1.63 -10.31
C ILE A 46 8.02 -1.87 -9.27
N GLY A 47 7.92 -1.30 -8.07
CA GLY A 47 8.92 -1.48 -7.01
C GLY A 47 10.32 -0.94 -7.35
N CYS A 48 10.41 0.09 -8.20
CA CYS A 48 11.71 0.65 -8.62
C CYS A 48 12.48 1.35 -7.49
N GLY A 49 11.79 1.85 -6.46
CA GLY A 49 12.40 2.57 -5.34
C GLY A 49 12.77 4.04 -5.63
N ALA A 50 12.46 4.57 -6.83
CA ALA A 50 12.75 5.96 -7.20
C ALA A 50 12.16 6.97 -6.20
N CYS A 51 10.94 6.71 -5.71
CA CYS A 51 10.29 7.53 -4.69
C CYS A 51 11.08 7.64 -3.38
N ALA A 52 11.64 6.53 -2.90
CA ALA A 52 12.44 6.52 -1.68
C ALA A 52 13.80 7.19 -1.89
N ALA A 53 14.39 7.04 -3.08
CA ALA A 53 15.67 7.66 -3.42
C ALA A 53 15.58 9.18 -3.60
N ALA A 54 14.47 9.69 -4.17
CA ALA A 54 14.28 11.12 -4.40
C ALA A 54 13.76 11.88 -3.17
N CYS A 55 13.11 11.20 -2.23
CA CYS A 55 12.55 11.85 -1.04
C CYS A 55 13.68 12.38 -0.14
N PRO A 56 13.64 13.67 0.28
CA PRO A 56 14.63 14.22 1.21
C PRO A 56 14.71 13.49 2.57
N ASN A 57 13.60 12.86 2.98
CA ASN A 57 13.54 12.06 4.21
C ASN A 57 13.84 10.57 3.96
N ALA A 58 14.20 10.19 2.73
CA ALA A 58 14.27 8.80 2.30
C ALA A 58 13.00 8.01 2.66
N SER A 59 11.82 8.59 2.42
CA SER A 59 10.55 7.95 2.78
C SER A 59 10.09 6.96 1.71
N ALA A 60 9.78 5.73 2.10
CA ALA A 60 9.13 4.73 1.23
C ALA A 60 7.60 4.83 1.24
N MET A 61 7.01 5.92 1.76
CA MET A 61 5.57 6.04 1.94
C MET A 61 4.77 5.92 0.65
N LEU A 62 5.23 6.46 -0.49
CA LEU A 62 4.50 6.30 -1.77
C LEU A 62 4.43 4.84 -2.21
N PHE A 63 5.55 4.10 -2.07
CA PHE A 63 5.60 2.67 -2.38
C PHE A 63 4.65 1.88 -1.47
N THR A 64 4.75 2.07 -0.16
CA THR A 64 3.89 1.40 0.82
C THR A 64 2.42 1.75 0.58
N ALA A 65 2.13 3.01 0.28
CA ALA A 65 0.79 3.51 -0.03
C ALA A 65 0.19 2.84 -1.26
N ALA A 66 0.95 2.73 -2.36
CA ALA A 66 0.51 2.05 -3.57
C ALA A 66 0.23 0.55 -3.29
N LYS A 67 1.12 -0.12 -2.54
CA LYS A 67 0.98 -1.54 -2.20
C LYS A 67 -0.18 -1.82 -1.24
N VAL A 68 -0.50 -0.90 -0.32
CA VAL A 68 -1.72 -1.02 0.50
C VAL A 68 -2.96 -0.71 -0.32
N SER A 69 -2.93 0.36 -1.13
CA SER A 69 -4.11 0.90 -1.80
C SER A 69 -4.67 -0.04 -2.87
N HIS A 70 -3.83 -0.66 -3.71
CA HIS A 70 -4.34 -1.54 -4.76
C HIS A 70 -5.15 -2.73 -4.21
N LEU A 71 -4.81 -3.22 -3.02
CA LEU A 71 -5.58 -4.27 -2.35
C LEU A 71 -6.74 -3.71 -1.52
N ALA A 72 -6.62 -2.49 -0.97
CA ALA A 72 -7.66 -1.86 -0.16
C ALA A 72 -8.87 -1.36 -0.97
N PHE A 73 -8.74 -1.22 -2.29
CA PHE A 73 -9.87 -0.94 -3.20
C PHE A 73 -10.63 -2.19 -3.61
N LEU A 74 -10.06 -3.37 -3.39
CA LEU A 74 -10.63 -4.64 -3.81
C LEU A 74 -11.33 -5.34 -2.63
N PRO A 75 -12.51 -5.95 -2.86
CA PRO A 75 -13.24 -6.67 -1.82
C PRO A 75 -12.45 -7.85 -1.25
N GLN A 76 -11.63 -8.51 -2.07
CA GLN A 76 -10.77 -9.61 -1.66
C GLN A 76 -9.71 -9.16 -0.63
N GLY A 77 -9.30 -7.89 -0.67
CA GLY A 77 -8.34 -7.32 0.26
C GLY A 77 -8.96 -6.71 1.52
N ALA A 78 -10.29 -6.64 1.61
CA ALA A 78 -11.00 -6.01 2.72
C ALA A 78 -10.80 -6.72 4.09
N PRO A 79 -10.82 -8.08 4.18
CA PRO A 79 -10.67 -8.78 5.47
C PRO A 79 -9.35 -8.46 6.18
N GLU A 80 -8.29 -8.22 5.41
CA GLU A 80 -6.94 -7.97 5.93
C GLU A 80 -6.59 -6.49 5.96
N ARG A 81 -7.53 -5.58 5.64
CA ARG A 81 -7.25 -4.14 5.44
C ARG A 81 -6.54 -3.49 6.64
N THR A 82 -7.06 -3.69 7.86
CA THR A 82 -6.51 -3.13 9.10
C THR A 82 -5.16 -3.76 9.45
N SER A 83 -5.04 -5.07 9.39
CA SER A 83 -3.79 -5.77 9.73
C SER A 83 -2.69 -5.49 8.69
N ARG A 84 -3.03 -5.43 7.40
CA ARG A 84 -2.15 -5.08 6.28
C ARG A 84 -1.50 -3.73 6.49
N VAL A 85 -2.29 -2.66 6.64
CA VAL A 85 -1.72 -1.32 6.75
C VAL A 85 -0.83 -1.20 7.98
N THR A 86 -1.24 -1.74 9.13
CA THR A 86 -0.42 -1.68 10.34
C THR A 86 0.89 -2.47 10.19
N LYS A 87 0.85 -3.68 9.62
CA LYS A 87 2.06 -4.50 9.42
C LYS A 87 3.02 -3.86 8.42
N MET A 88 2.51 -3.36 7.29
CA MET A 88 3.35 -2.79 6.24
C MET A 88 3.97 -1.45 6.66
N VAL A 89 3.23 -0.59 7.37
CA VAL A 89 3.80 0.66 7.92
C VAL A 89 4.86 0.33 8.97
N ARG A 90 4.59 -0.59 9.91
CA ARG A 90 5.59 -1.00 10.90
C ARG A 90 6.84 -1.62 10.27
N GLN A 91 6.69 -2.41 9.21
CA GLN A 91 7.83 -2.95 8.50
C GLN A 91 8.62 -1.83 7.84
N MET A 92 7.96 -0.88 7.18
CA MET A 92 8.61 0.30 6.59
C MET A 92 9.42 1.08 7.63
N ASP A 93 8.86 1.30 8.82
CA ASP A 93 9.54 1.97 9.92
C ASP A 93 10.74 1.13 10.42
N ALA A 94 10.60 -0.20 10.49
CA ALA A 94 11.67 -1.11 10.90
C ALA A 94 12.84 -1.19 9.90
N GLU A 95 12.57 -0.94 8.61
CA GLU A 95 13.61 -0.77 7.58
C GLU A 95 14.36 0.57 7.70
N GLY A 96 13.90 1.48 8.57
CA GLY A 96 14.54 2.78 8.79
C GLY A 96 14.17 3.85 7.76
N PHE A 97 13.11 3.66 6.97
CA PHE A 97 12.62 4.71 6.07
C PHE A 97 12.07 5.90 6.86
N GLY A 98 12.29 7.12 6.37
CA GLY A 98 11.78 8.32 7.03
C GLY A 98 10.30 8.59 6.78
N ASN A 99 9.77 9.58 7.51
CA ASN A 99 8.38 9.98 7.44
C ASN A 99 8.11 10.95 6.28
N CYS A 100 6.88 10.94 5.75
CA CYS A 100 6.46 11.91 4.75
C CYS A 100 6.23 13.30 5.37
N THR A 101 6.76 14.34 4.73
CA THR A 101 6.51 15.75 5.05
C THR A 101 5.87 16.50 3.88
N ASN A 102 5.23 15.77 2.95
CA ASN A 102 4.53 16.31 1.78
C ASN A 102 5.41 17.16 0.85
N THR A 103 6.61 16.66 0.53
CA THR A 103 7.49 17.31 -0.47
C THR A 103 7.11 17.00 -1.90
N TYR A 104 6.32 15.95 -2.14
CA TYR A 104 5.81 15.51 -3.46
C TYR A 104 6.85 15.10 -4.52
N GLU A 105 8.16 15.11 -4.19
CA GLU A 105 9.21 14.58 -5.05
C GLU A 105 8.96 13.13 -5.50
N CYS A 106 8.37 12.31 -4.62
CA CYS A 106 8.08 10.91 -4.90
C CYS A 106 7.11 10.70 -6.08
N GLU A 107 6.13 11.59 -6.27
CA GLU A 107 5.19 11.56 -7.40
C GLU A 107 5.86 12.08 -8.67
N ALA A 108 6.63 13.17 -8.55
CA ALA A 108 7.33 13.79 -9.68
C ALA A 108 8.34 12.85 -10.37
N VAL A 109 9.02 11.99 -9.61
CA VAL A 109 9.99 11.03 -10.16
C VAL A 109 9.40 9.66 -10.51
N CYS A 110 8.11 9.43 -10.25
CA CYS A 110 7.54 8.10 -10.40
C CYS A 110 7.39 7.73 -11.89
N PRO A 111 8.11 6.71 -12.40
CA PRO A 111 7.99 6.32 -13.81
C PRO A 111 6.66 5.66 -14.14
N ALA A 112 5.89 5.27 -13.12
CA ALA A 112 4.56 4.69 -13.25
C ALA A 112 3.45 5.70 -12.89
N GLU A 113 3.80 6.99 -12.74
CA GLU A 113 2.85 8.09 -12.52
C GLU A 113 1.89 7.88 -11.34
N ILE A 114 2.41 7.29 -10.25
CA ILE A 114 1.61 7.03 -9.05
C ILE A 114 1.41 8.33 -8.28
N SER A 115 0.15 8.70 -8.09
CA SER A 115 -0.21 9.92 -7.37
C SER A 115 0.09 9.84 -5.87
N ALA A 116 0.55 10.95 -5.28
CA ALA A 116 0.69 11.09 -3.83
C ALA A 116 -0.65 11.04 -3.09
N SER A 117 -1.78 11.14 -3.78
CA SER A 117 -3.12 10.93 -3.17
C SER A 117 -3.26 9.56 -2.50
N PHE A 118 -2.54 8.53 -2.97
CA PHE A 118 -2.51 7.24 -2.29
C PHE A 118 -1.83 7.31 -0.91
N ILE A 119 -0.91 8.24 -0.68
CA ILE A 119 -0.33 8.49 0.66
C ILE A 119 -1.41 8.99 1.61
N ALA A 120 -2.28 9.90 1.16
CA ALA A 120 -3.41 10.37 1.97
C ALA A 120 -4.37 9.21 2.31
N LYS A 121 -4.63 8.31 1.35
CA LYS A 121 -5.39 7.08 1.61
C LYS A 121 -4.68 6.20 2.65
N LEU A 122 -3.39 5.92 2.50
CA LEU A 122 -2.60 5.14 3.46
C LEU A 122 -2.71 5.72 4.88
N ASN A 123 -2.57 7.03 5.03
CA ASN A 123 -2.68 7.69 6.34
C ASN A 123 -4.08 7.51 6.93
N ARG A 124 -5.14 7.60 6.12
CA ARG A 124 -6.51 7.33 6.55
C ARG A 124 -6.71 5.86 6.94
N GLU A 125 -6.19 4.91 6.16
CA GLU A 125 -6.20 3.48 6.48
C GLU A 125 -5.53 3.21 7.84
N TYR A 126 -4.34 3.80 8.04
CA TYR A 126 -3.56 3.64 9.26
C TYR A 126 -4.22 4.29 10.47
N ALA A 127 -4.83 5.46 10.32
CA ALA A 127 -5.58 6.13 11.38
C ALA A 127 -6.78 5.28 11.82
N ILE A 128 -7.58 4.78 10.88
CA ILE A 128 -8.71 3.88 11.17
C ILE A 128 -8.21 2.60 11.87
N ALA A 129 -7.13 2.00 11.38
CA ALA A 129 -6.54 0.81 11.98
C ALA A 129 -6.04 1.04 13.41
N SER A 130 -5.42 2.20 13.66
CA SER A 130 -4.93 2.59 14.98
C SER A 130 -6.08 2.82 15.96
N LEU A 131 -7.16 3.47 15.51
CA LEU A 131 -8.36 3.68 16.32
C LEU A 131 -9.04 2.35 16.72
N ARG A 132 -9.21 1.43 15.76
CA ARG A 132 -9.78 0.10 16.03
C ARG A 132 -8.97 -0.68 17.07
N ARG A 133 -7.64 -0.71 16.90
CA ARG A 133 -6.74 -1.34 17.86
C ARG A 133 -6.85 -0.74 19.26
N SER A 134 -6.93 0.59 19.36
CA SER A 134 -7.11 1.27 20.66
C SER A 134 -8.48 0.99 21.29
N ALA A 135 -9.51 0.71 20.49
CA ALA A 135 -10.84 0.32 20.95
C ALA A 135 -10.95 -1.17 21.34
N GLY A 136 -9.89 -1.97 21.17
CA GLY A 136 -9.86 -3.39 21.53
C GLY A 136 -10.38 -4.34 20.43
N GLU A 137 -10.54 -3.85 19.20
CA GLU A 137 -10.81 -4.67 18.00
C GLU A 137 -9.53 -5.24 17.36
#